data_AF-B4JCR8-F1
#
_entry.id   AF-B4JCR8-F1
#
_cell.length_a   1.000
_cell.length_b   1.000
_cell.length_c   1.000
_cell.angle_alpha   90.00
_cell.angle_beta   90.00
_cell.angle_gamma   90.00
#
_symmetry.space_group_name_H-M   'P 1'
#
loop_
_entity.id
_entity.type
_entity.pdbx_description
1 polymer ?
#
loop_
_entity_poly.entity_id
_entity_poly.type
_entity_poly.pdbx_seq_one_letter_code
_entity_poly.pdbx_strand_id
1 'polypeptide(L)'
;MSASNQWEVVSKSRKQKNLEKKLSAHTEQKRIAAQLPKLEELLPAQQYMNLFGNSNNGSNNNINKASPTKSTSSNASGSGKSKTAKTTTAAPADAAKKQSKSTSTAKPKTLEQAIKKITPDDFMAQLAQIKISCPGSELRWLSSMASYLNGIICLDSDPTFSGRSAQYPCNLASPALKQAILEFLRSVGETNLEYFFYSLLDSMATELNAGQHVAGYKFVLQLIGQHWPNICSRNMAKTAMLRNSYQNRSNICLSILWAIGQGGHQSLTEGVKVWQNLMLPNLELKNFSKFVVEYIERVLNAAITLNRKSDTLLINQQEFFACFYSLNATYNNFPKELQSSLKRSANLLLQRYIASPVKHANIFLTLLRDLNSNQKQRTEVDGCVSCLLSSGADDCFKVWRMNYKKQQLPSLLLLQAIDDNWTESTKTLAESQSYHAFLYDIHNLNVELQASKRKETYIDDLQAVLKASIHITFFTLLYVALRAPPLTLRTGHTPSSCLCERNL
;
A
#
# COMPACT_ATOMS: atom_id res chain seq x y z
N MET A 1 65.24 -43.84 -18.86
CA MET A 1 64.31 -44.65 -19.66
C MET A 1 62.90 -44.13 -19.43
N SER A 2 62.06 -44.18 -20.48
CA SER A 2 60.63 -43.84 -20.57
C SER A 2 60.27 -42.42 -21.06
N ALA A 3 60.28 -42.30 -22.40
CA ALA A 3 59.24 -41.80 -23.33
C ALA A 3 57.79 -41.76 -22.79
N SER A 4 56.78 -41.10 -23.37
CA SER A 4 56.54 -40.12 -24.45
C SER A 4 55.00 -39.86 -24.46
N ASN A 5 54.55 -38.84 -25.22
CA ASN A 5 53.20 -38.64 -25.79
C ASN A 5 52.23 -37.73 -25.01
N GLN A 6 52.39 -36.42 -25.22
CA GLN A 6 51.29 -35.46 -25.07
C GLN A 6 50.72 -35.19 -26.47
N TRP A 7 49.49 -35.65 -26.73
CA TRP A 7 48.75 -35.34 -27.95
C TRP A 7 48.22 -33.91 -27.88
N GLU A 8 48.54 -33.10 -28.89
CA GLU A 8 48.04 -31.74 -29.05
C GLU A 8 46.59 -31.78 -29.59
N VAL A 9 45.62 -31.39 -28.76
CA VAL A 9 44.21 -31.33 -29.15
C VAL A 9 43.97 -30.00 -29.89
N VAL A 10 43.85 -30.08 -31.22
CA VAL A 10 43.49 -28.93 -32.06
C VAL A 10 42.09 -28.45 -31.69
N SER A 11 42.03 -27.29 -31.04
CA SER A 11 40.76 -26.66 -30.67
C SER A 11 39.99 -26.21 -31.93
N LYS A 12 38.79 -26.76 -32.13
CA LYS A 12 37.91 -26.39 -33.26
C LYS A 12 37.53 -24.90 -33.18
N SER A 13 37.64 -24.21 -34.31
CA SER A 13 37.44 -22.76 -34.40
C SER A 13 36.03 -22.31 -34.00
N ARG A 14 35.94 -21.08 -33.48
CA ARG A 14 34.73 -20.45 -32.92
C ARG A 14 33.52 -20.44 -33.87
N LYS A 15 33.75 -20.53 -35.20
CA LYS A 15 32.68 -20.62 -36.20
C LYS A 15 32.00 -21.99 -36.22
N GLN A 16 32.74 -23.07 -36.00
CA GLN A 16 32.20 -24.43 -36.04
C GLN A 16 31.36 -24.74 -34.78
N LYS A 17 31.81 -24.26 -33.61
CA LYS A 17 31.04 -24.35 -32.35
C LYS A 17 29.70 -23.59 -32.40
N ASN A 18 29.62 -22.49 -33.15
CA ASN A 18 28.37 -21.73 -33.29
C ASN A 18 27.38 -22.38 -34.26
N LEU A 19 27.86 -23.12 -35.26
CA LEU A 19 27.00 -23.85 -36.20
C LEU A 19 26.40 -25.10 -35.55
N GLU A 20 27.20 -25.85 -34.78
CA GLU A 20 26.73 -26.99 -33.98
C GLU A 20 25.70 -26.56 -32.92
N LYS A 21 25.91 -25.42 -32.23
CA LYS A 21 24.92 -24.87 -31.28
C LYS A 21 23.59 -24.48 -31.93
N LYS A 22 23.61 -23.98 -33.17
CA LYS A 22 22.37 -23.64 -33.90
C LYS A 22 21.63 -24.89 -34.39
N LEU A 23 22.36 -25.91 -34.83
CA LEU A 23 21.78 -27.20 -35.24
C LEU A 23 21.20 -27.96 -34.04
N SER A 24 21.89 -27.97 -32.90
CA SER A 24 21.37 -28.60 -31.67
C SER A 24 20.12 -27.87 -31.16
N ALA A 25 20.12 -26.52 -31.16
CA ALA A 25 18.96 -25.73 -30.76
C ALA A 25 17.74 -25.97 -31.68
N HIS A 26 17.93 -26.04 -33.00
CA HIS A 26 16.84 -26.30 -33.94
C HIS A 26 16.31 -27.74 -33.85
N THR A 27 17.19 -28.71 -33.55
CA THR A 27 16.81 -30.12 -33.38
C THR A 27 16.04 -30.32 -32.06
N GLU A 28 16.45 -29.64 -30.99
CA GLU A 28 15.77 -29.66 -29.69
C GLU A 28 14.43 -28.94 -29.74
N GLN A 29 14.33 -27.83 -30.49
CA GLN A 29 13.07 -27.12 -30.73
C GLN A 29 12.06 -27.97 -31.53
N LYS A 30 12.53 -28.77 -32.50
CA LYS A 30 11.70 -29.77 -33.19
C LYS A 30 11.29 -30.93 -32.29
N ARG A 31 12.15 -31.37 -31.36
CA ARG A 31 11.83 -32.42 -30.39
C ARG A 31 10.79 -31.97 -29.36
N ILE A 32 10.90 -30.72 -28.88
CA ILE A 32 9.93 -30.11 -27.96
C ILE A 32 8.58 -29.91 -28.67
N ALA A 33 8.58 -29.48 -29.94
CA ALA A 33 7.35 -29.36 -30.75
C ALA A 33 6.67 -30.72 -31.03
N ALA A 34 7.43 -31.82 -31.08
CA ALA A 34 6.90 -33.17 -31.27
C ALA A 34 6.35 -33.81 -29.99
N GLN A 35 6.67 -33.26 -28.81
CA GLN A 35 6.18 -33.73 -27.50
C GLN A 35 4.95 -32.96 -26.98
N LEU A 36 4.51 -31.91 -27.68
CA LEU A 36 3.27 -31.22 -27.42
C LEU A 36 2.11 -31.96 -28.11
N PRO A 37 1.05 -32.38 -27.38
CA PRO A 37 -0.14 -32.96 -28.00
C PRO A 37 -0.75 -31.97 -28.99
N LYS A 38 -1.09 -32.42 -30.20
CA LYS A 38 -1.78 -31.56 -31.17
C LYS A 38 -3.16 -31.22 -30.63
N LEU A 39 -3.48 -29.92 -30.63
CA LEU A 39 -4.71 -29.37 -30.04
C LEU A 39 -6.01 -29.93 -30.65
N GLU A 40 -5.92 -30.54 -31.84
CA GLU A 40 -7.01 -31.24 -32.54
C GLU A 40 -7.48 -32.52 -31.83
N GLU A 41 -6.68 -33.09 -30.93
CA GLU A 41 -7.00 -34.35 -30.23
C GLU A 41 -7.63 -34.13 -28.84
N LEU A 42 -7.70 -32.89 -28.36
CA LEU A 42 -8.21 -32.55 -27.01
C LEU A 42 -9.61 -31.90 -26.99
N LEU A 43 -10.22 -31.60 -28.15
CA LEU A 43 -11.52 -30.94 -28.24
C LEU A 43 -12.39 -31.52 -29.39
N PRO A 44 -13.70 -31.73 -29.18
CA PRO A 44 -14.61 -32.18 -30.25
C PRO A 44 -14.62 -31.21 -31.44
N ALA A 45 -14.54 -31.74 -32.66
CA ALA A 45 -14.35 -30.99 -33.92
C ALA A 45 -15.34 -29.83 -34.17
N GLN A 46 -16.50 -29.83 -33.50
CA GLN A 46 -17.51 -28.78 -33.63
C GLN A 46 -17.12 -27.43 -32.98
N GLN A 47 -16.18 -27.41 -32.03
CA GLN A 47 -15.70 -26.16 -31.42
C GLN A 47 -14.61 -25.45 -32.24
N TYR A 48 -13.91 -26.18 -33.11
CA TYR A 48 -12.86 -25.63 -33.97
C TYR A 48 -13.42 -24.71 -35.07
N MET A 49 -14.57 -25.08 -35.65
CA MET A 49 -15.20 -24.32 -36.73
C MET A 49 -15.75 -22.95 -36.29
N ASN A 50 -16.13 -22.82 -35.01
CA ASN A 50 -16.69 -21.57 -34.48
C ASN A 50 -15.63 -20.53 -34.06
N LEU A 51 -14.38 -20.95 -33.85
CA LEU A 51 -13.30 -20.04 -33.47
C LEU A 51 -12.63 -19.35 -34.66
N PHE A 52 -12.70 -19.95 -35.85
CA PHE A 52 -12.09 -19.40 -37.08
C PHE A 52 -13.12 -19.02 -38.17
N GLY A 53 -14.40 -19.38 -38.01
CA GLY A 53 -15.45 -19.17 -39.02
C GLY A 53 -16.12 -17.79 -39.03
N ASN A 54 -15.82 -16.90 -38.08
CA ASN A 54 -16.61 -15.67 -37.88
C ASN A 54 -15.89 -14.35 -38.15
N SER A 55 -14.74 -14.36 -38.82
CA SER A 55 -14.03 -13.14 -39.23
C SER A 55 -13.99 -13.01 -40.75
N ASN A 56 -15.16 -12.80 -41.37
CA ASN A 56 -15.24 -12.15 -42.68
C ASN A 56 -16.67 -11.66 -42.97
N ASN A 57 -17.01 -10.47 -42.48
CA ASN A 57 -17.92 -9.59 -43.19
C ASN A 57 -17.71 -8.13 -42.76
N GLY A 58 -17.13 -7.33 -43.67
CA GLY A 58 -17.20 -5.87 -43.61
C GLY A 58 -15.88 -5.14 -43.38
N SER A 59 -14.97 -5.13 -44.36
CA SER A 59 -14.47 -3.86 -44.94
C SER A 59 -13.38 -4.08 -45.97
N ASN A 60 -13.62 -3.49 -47.14
CA ASN A 60 -12.70 -3.18 -48.22
C ASN A 60 -11.25 -2.94 -47.77
N ASN A 61 -10.31 -3.63 -48.43
CA ASN A 61 -9.13 -2.97 -48.96
C ASN A 61 -8.50 -3.77 -50.11
N ASN A 62 -8.34 -3.08 -51.23
CA ASN A 62 -7.68 -3.50 -52.46
C ASN A 62 -6.22 -3.91 -52.23
N ILE A 63 -5.83 -5.06 -52.77
CA ILE A 63 -4.46 -5.31 -53.24
C ILE A 63 -4.58 -5.80 -54.70
N ASN A 64 -4.29 -4.88 -55.62
CA ASN A 64 -4.20 -5.15 -57.05
C ASN A 64 -2.97 -6.01 -57.36
N LYS A 65 -3.20 -7.11 -58.09
CA LYS A 65 -2.20 -7.80 -58.91
C LYS A 65 -1.96 -7.03 -60.22
N ALA A 66 -0.76 -7.21 -60.74
CA ALA A 66 -0.19 -6.55 -61.90
C ALA A 66 -0.98 -6.71 -63.22
N SER A 67 -0.96 -5.59 -63.97
CA SER A 67 -0.93 -5.29 -65.43
C SER A 67 -0.98 -6.44 -66.48
N PRO A 68 -1.25 -6.17 -67.80
CA PRO A 68 -1.29 -4.87 -68.52
C PRO A 68 -2.59 -4.68 -69.38
N THR A 69 -2.94 -3.53 -69.97
CA THR A 69 -2.21 -2.77 -71.01
C THR A 69 -2.97 -1.49 -71.39
N LYS A 70 -2.20 -0.49 -71.88
CA LYS A 70 -2.57 0.67 -72.74
C LYS A 70 -3.40 1.80 -72.10
N SER A 71 -2.76 2.94 -71.81
CA SER A 71 -2.57 4.12 -72.70
C SER A 71 -3.55 5.20 -72.25
N THR A 72 -3.27 6.48 -72.08
CA THR A 72 -2.14 7.39 -72.29
C THR A 72 -2.59 8.68 -71.60
N SER A 73 -1.68 9.41 -70.94
CA SER A 73 -1.71 10.87 -70.67
C SER A 73 -3.00 11.52 -70.12
N SER A 74 -3.04 12.44 -69.17
CA SER A 74 -2.08 13.29 -68.48
C SER A 74 -2.95 14.36 -67.84
N ASN A 75 -2.62 14.79 -66.62
CA ASN A 75 -2.83 16.13 -66.06
C ASN A 75 -4.29 16.67 -66.03
N ALA A 76 -4.76 17.47 -65.09
CA ALA A 76 -4.18 18.23 -64.00
C ALA A 76 -5.42 18.70 -63.19
N SER A 77 -5.43 18.53 -61.88
CA SER A 77 -5.31 19.62 -60.89
C SER A 77 -6.44 20.66 -60.86
N GLY A 78 -6.91 20.94 -59.64
CA GLY A 78 -7.50 22.22 -59.26
C GLY A 78 -9.00 22.11 -58.97
N SER A 79 -9.43 22.13 -57.70
CA SER A 79 -9.49 23.28 -56.77
C SER A 79 -10.79 24.09 -56.89
N GLY A 80 -11.31 24.57 -55.75
CA GLY A 80 -12.41 25.55 -55.66
C GLY A 80 -13.76 24.92 -55.27
N LYS A 81 -14.20 24.85 -54.01
CA LYS A 81 -14.59 25.93 -53.05
C LYS A 81 -15.71 26.86 -53.56
N SER A 82 -16.94 26.65 -53.07
CA SER A 82 -17.86 27.63 -52.41
C SER A 82 -19.27 26.99 -52.34
N LYS A 83 -19.93 26.83 -51.18
CA LYS A 83 -20.76 27.81 -50.43
C LYS A 83 -21.65 28.63 -51.38
N THR A 84 -22.97 28.69 -51.26
CA THR A 84 -23.80 29.12 -50.12
C THR A 84 -25.29 28.82 -50.47
N ALA A 85 -26.12 28.35 -49.54
CA ALA A 85 -27.28 29.06 -48.93
C ALA A 85 -28.36 29.58 -49.93
N LYS A 86 -29.68 29.49 -49.73
CA LYS A 86 -30.52 29.41 -48.52
C LYS A 86 -32.01 29.32 -48.96
N THR A 87 -32.90 28.86 -48.04
CA THR A 87 -34.31 29.30 -47.81
C THR A 87 -35.38 28.96 -48.88
N THR A 88 -36.65 28.58 -48.61
CA THR A 88 -37.55 28.59 -47.42
C THR A 88 -38.91 27.91 -47.77
N THR A 89 -39.79 27.77 -46.76
CA THR A 89 -41.27 27.50 -46.74
C THR A 89 -41.68 26.06 -46.37
N ALA A 90 -42.00 25.73 -45.10
CA ALA A 90 -43.27 25.93 -44.33
C ALA A 90 -44.40 24.98 -44.78
N ALA A 91 -44.54 23.77 -44.21
CA ALA A 91 -45.41 23.33 -43.07
C ALA A 91 -46.85 22.93 -43.51
N PRO A 92 -47.67 22.23 -42.69
CA PRO A 92 -47.53 20.92 -42.03
C PRO A 92 -48.70 19.94 -42.36
N ALA A 93 -48.58 18.63 -42.12
CA ALA A 93 -49.74 17.74 -41.98
C ALA A 93 -49.39 16.48 -41.16
N ASP A 94 -50.17 16.28 -40.09
CA ASP A 94 -50.17 15.12 -39.19
C ASP A 94 -50.49 13.80 -39.90
N ALA A 95 -49.74 12.75 -39.57
CA ALA A 95 -50.26 11.38 -39.56
C ALA A 95 -49.46 10.52 -38.57
N ALA A 96 -50.15 10.09 -37.52
CA ALA A 96 -49.67 9.22 -36.47
C ALA A 96 -49.07 7.91 -37.01
N LYS A 97 -47.89 7.54 -36.50
CA LYS A 97 -47.50 6.14 -36.32
C LYS A 97 -46.79 5.96 -34.97
N LYS A 98 -47.57 5.47 -34.02
CA LYS A 98 -47.15 4.76 -32.81
C LYS A 98 -46.17 3.65 -33.21
N GLN A 99 -44.92 3.72 -32.76
CA GLN A 99 -44.09 2.53 -32.62
C GLN A 99 -43.09 2.71 -31.47
N SER A 100 -43.45 2.06 -30.35
CA SER A 100 -42.56 1.48 -29.34
C SER A 100 -41.20 2.14 -29.13
N LYS A 101 -41.13 3.05 -28.16
CA LYS A 101 -39.88 3.31 -27.42
C LYS A 101 -39.53 2.03 -26.66
N SER A 102 -38.79 1.14 -27.31
CA SER A 102 -37.93 0.20 -26.60
C SER A 102 -36.90 1.02 -25.85
N THR A 103 -36.99 1.03 -24.52
CA THR A 103 -35.99 1.58 -23.61
C THR A 103 -34.68 0.83 -23.80
N SER A 104 -33.89 1.22 -24.80
CA SER A 104 -32.48 0.85 -24.86
C SER A 104 -31.82 1.57 -23.69
N THR A 105 -31.60 0.86 -22.59
CA THR A 105 -30.88 1.35 -21.43
C THR A 105 -29.51 1.83 -21.90
N ALA A 106 -29.31 3.15 -21.88
CA ALA A 106 -28.04 3.76 -22.30
C ALA A 106 -26.89 3.12 -21.50
N LYS A 107 -25.84 2.66 -22.21
CA LYS A 107 -24.61 2.16 -21.58
C LYS A 107 -24.14 3.19 -20.54
N PRO A 108 -23.84 2.77 -19.30
CA PRO A 108 -23.43 3.72 -18.27
C PRO A 108 -22.17 4.46 -18.74
N LYS A 109 -22.13 5.78 -18.58
CA LYS A 109 -20.97 6.60 -19.02
C LYS A 109 -19.92 6.78 -17.92
N THR A 110 -20.28 6.41 -16.68
CA THR A 110 -19.49 6.64 -15.47
C THR A 110 -19.63 5.45 -14.52
N LEU A 111 -18.60 5.21 -13.70
CA LEU A 111 -18.58 4.09 -12.76
C LEU A 111 -19.73 4.15 -11.75
N GLU A 112 -20.11 5.36 -11.35
CA GLU A 112 -21.22 5.66 -10.46
C GLU A 112 -22.56 5.19 -11.03
N GLN A 113 -22.79 5.43 -12.32
CA GLN A 113 -24.01 4.99 -13.01
C GLN A 113 -24.04 3.47 -13.17
N ALA A 114 -22.89 2.84 -13.45
CA ALA A 114 -22.82 1.40 -13.63
C ALA A 114 -23.09 0.65 -12.32
N ILE A 115 -22.46 1.08 -11.22
CA ILE A 115 -22.63 0.45 -9.91
C ILE A 115 -24.04 0.70 -9.34
N LYS A 116 -24.61 1.90 -9.54
CA LYS A 116 -25.98 2.21 -9.07
C LYS A 116 -27.08 1.43 -9.80
N LYS A 117 -26.82 0.93 -11.01
CA LYS A 117 -27.77 0.09 -11.74
C LYS A 117 -27.91 -1.31 -11.14
N ILE A 118 -26.93 -1.76 -10.36
CA ILE A 118 -26.98 -3.08 -9.73
C ILE A 118 -27.89 -2.99 -8.52
N THR A 119 -29.08 -3.58 -8.60
CA THR A 119 -29.97 -3.70 -7.44
C THR A 119 -29.59 -4.94 -6.61
N PRO A 120 -29.86 -4.93 -5.30
CA PRO A 120 -29.67 -6.12 -4.47
C PRO A 120 -30.49 -7.31 -4.95
N ASP A 121 -31.72 -7.06 -5.43
CA ASP A 121 -32.62 -8.11 -5.90
C ASP A 121 -32.12 -8.77 -7.19
N ASP A 122 -31.63 -7.97 -8.16
CA ASP A 122 -31.02 -8.50 -9.38
C ASP A 122 -29.77 -9.33 -9.06
N PHE A 123 -28.96 -8.88 -8.11
CA PHE A 123 -27.79 -9.61 -7.65
C PHE A 123 -28.16 -10.96 -7.02
N MET A 124 -29.17 -10.97 -6.13
CA MET A 124 -29.63 -12.20 -5.47
C MET A 124 -30.26 -13.18 -6.46
N ALA A 125 -31.04 -12.70 -7.43
CA ALA A 125 -31.61 -13.51 -8.49
C ALA A 125 -30.51 -14.16 -9.35
N GLN A 126 -29.50 -13.37 -9.76
CA GLN A 126 -28.35 -13.89 -10.51
C GLN A 126 -27.55 -14.92 -9.69
N LEU A 127 -27.37 -14.67 -8.39
CA LEU A 127 -26.68 -15.60 -7.50
C LEU A 127 -27.43 -16.94 -7.37
N ALA A 128 -28.76 -16.89 -7.25
CA ALA A 128 -29.59 -18.09 -7.25
C ALA A 128 -29.42 -18.89 -8.55
N GLN A 129 -29.42 -18.21 -9.70
CA GLN A 129 -29.20 -18.85 -10.99
C GLN A 129 -27.81 -19.50 -11.10
N ILE A 130 -26.77 -18.83 -10.60
CA ILE A 130 -25.40 -19.37 -10.57
C ILE A 130 -25.33 -20.64 -9.70
N LYS A 131 -25.98 -20.63 -8.53
CA LYS A 131 -26.03 -21.79 -7.63
C LYS A 131 -26.74 -22.99 -8.26
N ILE A 132 -27.83 -22.75 -8.99
CA ILE A 132 -28.55 -23.79 -9.74
C ILE A 132 -27.68 -24.35 -10.87
N SER A 133 -26.99 -23.47 -11.61
CA SER A 133 -26.20 -23.86 -12.79
C SER A 133 -24.92 -24.63 -12.46
N CYS A 134 -24.40 -24.50 -11.24
CA CYS A 134 -23.13 -25.07 -10.81
C CYS A 134 -23.21 -25.63 -9.38
N PRO A 135 -23.98 -26.69 -9.10
CA PRO A 135 -24.19 -27.17 -7.73
C PRO A 135 -22.87 -27.61 -7.07
N GLY A 136 -22.69 -27.24 -5.79
CA GLY A 136 -21.55 -27.66 -4.96
C GLY A 136 -20.18 -27.10 -5.32
N SER A 137 -20.07 -26.17 -6.30
CA SER A 137 -18.79 -25.60 -6.72
C SER A 137 -18.66 -24.14 -6.30
N GLU A 138 -18.25 -23.93 -5.05
CA GLU A 138 -18.12 -22.61 -4.43
C GLU A 138 -17.16 -21.66 -5.17
N LEU A 139 -16.00 -22.16 -5.60
CA LEU A 139 -15.04 -21.37 -6.40
C LEU A 139 -15.63 -20.95 -7.76
N ARG A 140 -16.48 -21.79 -8.36
CA ARG A 140 -17.16 -21.46 -9.61
C ARG A 140 -18.27 -20.44 -9.38
N TRP A 141 -18.95 -20.46 -8.23
CA TRP A 141 -19.89 -19.41 -7.85
C TRP A 141 -19.19 -18.05 -7.73
N LEU A 142 -18.07 -18.00 -7.02
CA LEU A 142 -17.27 -16.78 -6.85
C LEU A 142 -16.80 -16.24 -8.21
N SER A 143 -16.25 -17.10 -9.07
CA SER A 143 -15.77 -16.72 -10.41
C SER A 143 -16.89 -16.21 -11.32
N SER A 144 -18.05 -16.87 -11.29
CA SER A 144 -19.22 -16.45 -12.09
C SER A 144 -19.81 -15.13 -11.59
N MET A 145 -19.85 -14.94 -10.26
CA MET A 145 -20.29 -13.69 -9.64
C MET A 145 -19.36 -12.53 -10.02
N ALA A 146 -18.04 -12.72 -9.99
CA ALA A 146 -17.10 -11.66 -10.34
C ALA A 146 -17.18 -11.33 -11.84
N SER A 147 -17.32 -12.34 -12.69
CA SER A 147 -17.52 -12.16 -14.13
C SER A 147 -18.79 -11.38 -14.44
N TYR A 148 -19.89 -11.69 -13.74
CA TYR A 148 -21.15 -10.95 -13.85
C TYR A 148 -20.99 -9.47 -13.46
N LEU A 149 -20.40 -9.20 -12.29
CA LEU A 149 -20.16 -7.83 -11.84
C LEU A 149 -19.23 -7.06 -12.78
N ASN A 150 -18.21 -7.74 -13.34
CA ASN A 150 -17.32 -7.13 -14.31
C ASN A 150 -18.01 -6.83 -15.65
N GLY A 151 -18.90 -7.72 -16.09
CA GLY A 151 -19.72 -7.51 -17.28
C GLY A 151 -20.70 -6.34 -17.17
N ILE A 152 -21.27 -6.10 -15.98
CA ILE A 152 -22.16 -4.94 -15.76
C ILE A 152 -21.36 -3.65 -15.64
N ILE A 153 -20.26 -3.68 -14.89
CA ILE A 153 -19.49 -2.47 -14.56
C ILE A 153 -18.65 -2.01 -15.77
N CYS A 154 -18.17 -2.95 -16.60
CA CYS A 154 -17.55 -2.81 -17.93
C CYS A 154 -17.18 -1.37 -18.36
N LEU A 155 -16.25 -0.78 -17.62
CA LEU A 155 -15.77 0.59 -17.81
C LEU A 155 -14.28 0.66 -17.54
N ASP A 156 -13.62 1.58 -18.24
CA ASP A 156 -12.22 1.89 -17.97
C ASP A 156 -12.06 2.45 -16.56
N SER A 157 -11.03 1.95 -15.88
CA SER A 157 -10.66 2.37 -14.54
C SER A 157 -9.19 2.72 -14.49
N ASP A 158 -8.88 3.83 -13.83
CA ASP A 158 -7.51 4.18 -13.45
C ASP A 158 -6.89 3.01 -12.64
N PRO A 159 -5.61 2.63 -12.88
CA PRO A 159 -4.96 1.55 -12.16
C PRO A 159 -5.10 1.62 -10.64
N THR A 160 -5.06 2.82 -10.05
CA THR A 160 -5.01 3.01 -8.59
C THR A 160 -6.14 3.87 -8.02
N PHE A 161 -7.03 4.39 -8.87
CA PHE A 161 -8.05 5.39 -8.51
C PHE A 161 -7.45 6.59 -7.75
N SER A 162 -6.34 7.12 -8.29
CA SER A 162 -5.59 8.23 -7.68
C SER A 162 -6.51 9.43 -7.41
N GLY A 163 -6.30 10.08 -6.25
CA GLY A 163 -7.14 11.20 -5.79
C GLY A 163 -8.53 10.82 -5.26
N ARG A 164 -8.94 9.54 -5.26
CA ARG A 164 -10.19 9.08 -4.63
C ARG A 164 -9.97 8.55 -3.21
N SER A 165 -11.07 8.39 -2.46
CA SER A 165 -11.06 7.82 -1.11
C SER A 165 -10.66 6.34 -1.13
N ALA A 166 -10.17 5.83 -0.01
CA ALA A 166 -9.79 4.42 0.14
C ALA A 166 -10.98 3.45 -0.02
N GLN A 167 -12.21 3.95 0.15
CA GLN A 167 -13.43 3.17 -0.04
C GLN A 167 -13.92 3.17 -1.50
N TYR A 168 -13.29 3.92 -2.40
CA TYR A 168 -13.66 3.95 -3.82
C TYR A 168 -13.06 2.76 -4.58
N PRO A 169 -13.80 2.09 -5.48
CA PRO A 169 -15.18 2.40 -5.90
C PRO A 169 -16.29 1.75 -5.06
N CYS A 170 -15.96 0.91 -4.06
CA CYS A 170 -16.96 0.25 -3.22
C CYS A 170 -17.96 1.21 -2.57
N ASN A 171 -17.58 2.45 -2.25
CA ASN A 171 -18.46 3.47 -1.68
C ASN A 171 -19.63 3.86 -2.60
N LEU A 172 -19.54 3.59 -3.91
CA LEU A 172 -20.58 3.89 -4.88
C LEU A 172 -21.77 2.91 -4.84
N ALA A 173 -21.56 1.69 -4.35
CA ALA A 173 -22.62 0.70 -4.20
C ALA A 173 -23.55 1.05 -3.02
N SER A 174 -24.83 0.69 -3.15
CA SER A 174 -25.78 0.83 -2.05
C SER A 174 -25.35 -0.05 -0.86
N PRO A 175 -25.62 0.36 0.39
CA PRO A 175 -25.31 -0.47 1.56
C PRO A 175 -25.95 -1.87 1.50
N ALA A 176 -27.19 -1.95 1.00
CA ALA A 176 -27.89 -3.22 0.82
C ALA A 176 -27.20 -4.16 -0.18
N LEU A 177 -26.71 -3.64 -1.31
CA LEU A 177 -25.97 -4.45 -2.28
C LEU A 177 -24.66 -4.96 -1.69
N LYS A 178 -23.90 -4.11 -1.00
CA LYS A 178 -22.65 -4.53 -0.33
C LYS A 178 -22.93 -5.63 0.67
N GLN A 179 -23.98 -5.47 1.49
CA GLN A 179 -24.32 -6.47 2.49
C GLN A 179 -24.69 -7.81 1.85
N ALA A 180 -25.47 -7.81 0.75
CA ALA A 180 -25.81 -9.03 0.02
C ALA A 180 -24.55 -9.73 -0.54
N ILE A 181 -23.61 -8.98 -1.13
CA ILE A 181 -22.36 -9.52 -1.64
C ILE A 181 -21.50 -10.07 -0.50
N LEU A 182 -21.36 -9.32 0.60
CA LEU A 182 -20.55 -9.73 1.75
C LEU A 182 -21.10 -10.98 2.43
N GLU A 183 -22.43 -11.11 2.53
CA GLU A 183 -23.05 -12.31 3.08
C GLU A 183 -22.78 -13.53 2.21
N PHE A 184 -22.85 -13.38 0.89
CA PHE A 184 -22.44 -14.42 -0.03
C PHE A 184 -20.96 -14.78 0.13
N LEU A 185 -20.06 -13.80 0.19
CA LEU A 185 -18.63 -14.04 0.37
C LEU A 185 -18.35 -14.80 1.68
N ARG A 186 -19.00 -14.41 2.80
CA ARG A 186 -18.90 -15.13 4.08
C ARG A 186 -19.35 -16.59 3.95
N SER A 187 -20.44 -16.85 3.22
CA SER A 187 -21.02 -18.20 3.11
C SER A 187 -20.10 -19.23 2.46
N VAL A 188 -19.10 -18.79 1.68
CA VAL A 188 -18.17 -19.66 0.96
C VAL A 188 -16.93 -20.02 1.80
N GLY A 189 -16.70 -19.34 2.92
CA GLY A 189 -15.58 -19.62 3.82
C GLY A 189 -14.24 -19.01 3.39
N GLU A 190 -13.40 -18.71 4.38
CA GLU A 190 -12.17 -17.93 4.19
C GLU A 190 -11.12 -18.62 3.30
N THR A 191 -10.96 -19.95 3.41
CA THR A 191 -10.01 -20.71 2.58
C THR A 191 -10.33 -20.58 1.08
N ASN A 192 -11.61 -20.68 0.73
CA ASN A 192 -12.04 -20.51 -0.65
C ASN A 192 -11.91 -19.06 -1.11
N LEU A 193 -12.23 -18.09 -0.24
CA LEU A 193 -12.04 -16.67 -0.53
C LEU A 193 -10.58 -16.33 -0.81
N GLU A 194 -9.64 -16.90 -0.05
CA GLU A 194 -8.21 -16.67 -0.27
C GLU A 194 -7.78 -17.21 -1.64
N TYR A 195 -8.09 -18.47 -1.94
CA TYR A 195 -7.74 -19.06 -3.24
C TYR A 195 -8.35 -18.25 -4.38
N PHE A 196 -9.62 -17.89 -4.25
CA PHE A 196 -10.34 -17.08 -5.21
C PHE A 196 -9.73 -15.69 -5.38
N PHE A 197 -9.34 -15.03 -4.30
CA PHE A 197 -8.73 -13.69 -4.35
C PHE A 197 -7.47 -13.68 -5.23
N TYR A 198 -6.58 -14.65 -5.06
CA TYR A 198 -5.38 -14.75 -5.90
C TYR A 198 -5.70 -15.17 -7.33
N SER A 199 -6.66 -16.07 -7.54
CA SER A 199 -7.15 -16.42 -8.89
C SER A 199 -7.79 -15.21 -9.61
N LEU A 200 -8.49 -14.35 -8.87
CA LEU A 200 -9.09 -13.13 -9.39
C LEU A 200 -8.04 -12.07 -9.72
N LEU A 201 -6.93 -12.00 -8.96
CA LEU A 201 -5.77 -11.17 -9.34
C LEU A 201 -5.15 -11.66 -10.65
N ASP A 202 -4.93 -12.97 -10.81
CA ASP A 202 -4.42 -13.59 -12.03
C ASP A 202 -5.34 -13.27 -13.23
N SER A 203 -6.66 -13.40 -13.03
CA SER A 203 -7.69 -13.09 -14.03
C SER A 203 -7.70 -11.60 -14.39
N MET A 204 -7.66 -10.70 -13.41
CA MET A 204 -7.58 -9.26 -13.63
C MET A 204 -6.35 -8.87 -14.45
N ALA A 205 -5.19 -9.45 -14.13
CA ALA A 205 -3.96 -9.14 -14.86
C ALA A 205 -4.03 -9.64 -16.32
N THR A 206 -4.60 -10.83 -16.53
CA THR A 206 -4.80 -11.41 -17.86
C THR A 206 -5.75 -10.58 -18.72
N GLU A 207 -6.91 -10.20 -18.18
CA GLU A 207 -7.90 -9.35 -18.86
C GLU A 207 -7.33 -7.97 -19.20
N LEU A 208 -6.62 -7.33 -18.27
CA LEU A 208 -5.93 -6.06 -18.54
C LEU A 208 -4.88 -6.18 -19.65
N ASN A 209 -4.15 -7.30 -19.69
CA ASN A 209 -3.17 -7.55 -20.76
C ASN A 209 -3.84 -7.77 -22.12
N ALA A 210 -5.06 -8.31 -22.13
CA ALA A 210 -5.93 -8.42 -23.31
C ALA A 210 -6.67 -7.11 -23.66
N GLY A 211 -6.44 -6.02 -22.91
CA GLY A 211 -7.08 -4.73 -23.13
C GLY A 211 -8.55 -4.69 -22.71
N GLN A 212 -8.99 -5.61 -21.85
CA GLN A 212 -10.36 -5.69 -21.35
C GLN A 212 -10.55 -4.86 -20.07
N HIS A 213 -11.81 -4.50 -19.79
CA HIS A 213 -12.18 -3.74 -18.59
C HIS A 213 -12.25 -4.65 -17.37
N VAL A 214 -11.75 -4.16 -16.21
CA VAL A 214 -11.65 -4.96 -14.97
C VAL A 214 -12.24 -4.27 -13.73
N ALA A 215 -13.05 -3.23 -13.94
CA ALA A 215 -13.60 -2.43 -12.84
C ALA A 215 -14.45 -3.26 -11.86
N GLY A 216 -15.16 -4.29 -12.33
CA GLY A 216 -15.90 -5.19 -11.43
C GLY A 216 -15.01 -6.16 -10.68
N TYR A 217 -13.92 -6.64 -11.27
CA TYR A 217 -12.91 -7.41 -10.54
C TYR A 217 -12.26 -6.58 -9.43
N LYS A 218 -11.90 -5.33 -9.73
CA LYS A 218 -11.39 -4.39 -8.72
C LYS A 218 -12.37 -4.14 -7.58
N PHE A 219 -13.67 -4.03 -7.89
CA PHE A 219 -14.72 -3.89 -6.88
C PHE A 219 -14.77 -5.11 -5.94
N VAL A 220 -14.74 -6.33 -6.48
CA VAL A 220 -14.74 -7.57 -5.68
C VAL A 220 -13.45 -7.71 -4.86
N LEU A 221 -12.29 -7.46 -5.48
CA LEU A 221 -10.98 -7.49 -4.79
C LEU A 221 -10.95 -6.51 -3.62
N GLN A 222 -11.51 -5.32 -3.79
CA GLN A 222 -11.59 -4.33 -2.72
C GLN A 222 -12.50 -4.78 -1.58
N LEU A 223 -13.68 -5.36 -1.86
CA LEU A 223 -14.54 -5.90 -0.82
C LEU A 223 -13.84 -7.00 -0.04
N ILE A 224 -13.19 -7.96 -0.71
CA ILE A 224 -12.48 -9.04 -0.03
C ILE A 224 -11.32 -8.48 0.79
N GLY A 225 -10.47 -7.63 0.20
CA GLY A 225 -9.31 -7.08 0.87
C GLY A 225 -9.67 -6.24 2.10
N GLN A 226 -10.78 -5.51 2.07
CA GLN A 226 -11.21 -4.69 3.21
C GLN A 226 -11.90 -5.50 4.32
N HIS A 227 -12.56 -6.61 4.01
CA HIS A 227 -13.24 -7.43 5.02
C HIS A 227 -12.39 -8.58 5.57
N TRP A 228 -11.41 -9.06 4.80
CA TRP A 228 -10.46 -10.09 5.17
C TRP A 228 -9.02 -9.63 4.88
N PRO A 229 -8.50 -8.64 5.63
CA PRO A 229 -7.22 -7.98 5.30
C PRO A 229 -6.01 -8.93 5.31
N ASN A 230 -6.05 -10.02 6.10
CA ASN A 230 -4.98 -11.01 6.13
C ASN A 230 -4.78 -11.72 4.78
N ILE A 231 -5.86 -11.92 4.00
CA ILE A 231 -5.77 -12.53 2.67
C ILE A 231 -4.79 -11.75 1.78
N CYS A 232 -4.69 -10.43 1.94
CA CYS A 232 -3.80 -9.59 1.14
C CYS A 232 -2.30 -9.81 1.42
N SER A 233 -1.92 -10.26 2.61
CA SER A 233 -0.51 -10.43 2.99
C SER A 233 -0.07 -11.89 3.06
N ARG A 234 -1.00 -12.84 2.91
CA ARG A 234 -0.74 -14.27 3.15
C ARG A 234 0.18 -14.93 2.12
N ASN A 235 0.10 -14.53 0.85
CA ASN A 235 0.91 -15.08 -0.24
C ASN A 235 1.61 -13.99 -1.07
N MET A 236 2.50 -13.26 -0.39
CA MET A 236 3.28 -12.18 -1.02
C MET A 236 4.24 -12.71 -2.09
N ALA A 237 4.79 -13.92 -1.94
CA ALA A 237 5.68 -14.52 -2.94
C ALA A 237 4.96 -14.75 -4.29
N LYS A 238 3.77 -15.36 -4.28
CA LYS A 238 2.97 -15.54 -5.51
C LYS A 238 2.60 -14.18 -6.13
N THR A 239 2.21 -13.21 -5.30
CA THR A 239 1.87 -11.86 -5.76
C THR A 239 3.05 -11.16 -6.42
N ALA A 240 4.25 -11.27 -5.85
CA ALA A 240 5.47 -10.73 -6.43
C ALA A 240 5.79 -11.40 -7.77
N MET A 241 5.65 -12.73 -7.89
CA MET A 241 5.82 -13.46 -9.15
C MET A 241 4.84 -12.98 -10.23
N LEU A 242 3.55 -12.82 -9.89
CA LEU A 242 2.55 -12.27 -10.80
C LEU A 242 2.89 -10.84 -11.23
N ARG A 243 3.28 -9.97 -10.30
CA ARG A 243 3.69 -8.60 -10.65
C ARG A 243 4.93 -8.59 -11.55
N ASN A 244 5.88 -9.49 -11.33
CA ASN A 244 7.11 -9.61 -12.13
C ASN A 244 6.84 -10.10 -13.56
N SER A 245 5.86 -10.99 -13.77
CA SER A 245 5.49 -11.43 -15.13
C SER A 245 4.96 -10.27 -15.99
N TYR A 246 4.42 -9.23 -15.37
CA TYR A 246 3.93 -8.01 -16.01
C TYR A 246 4.82 -6.78 -15.79
N GLN A 247 6.09 -6.93 -15.38
CA GLN A 247 6.96 -5.80 -14.99
C GLN A 247 7.09 -4.66 -16.01
N ASN A 248 6.91 -4.95 -17.30
CA ASN A 248 6.96 -3.98 -18.40
C ASN A 248 5.61 -3.27 -18.68
N ARG A 249 4.57 -3.61 -17.90
CA ARG A 249 3.19 -3.09 -18.02
C ARG A 249 2.80 -2.42 -16.71
N SER A 250 3.21 -1.15 -16.54
CA SER A 250 3.02 -0.41 -15.29
C SER A 250 1.57 -0.34 -14.83
N ASN A 251 0.60 -0.22 -15.75
CA ASN A 251 -0.83 -0.22 -15.45
C ASN A 251 -1.31 -1.52 -14.77
N ILE A 252 -0.79 -2.67 -15.20
CA ILE A 252 -1.13 -3.98 -14.64
C ILE A 252 -0.47 -4.12 -13.26
N CYS A 253 0.82 -3.83 -13.16
CA CYS A 253 1.54 -3.87 -11.88
C CYS A 253 0.89 -2.95 -10.83
N LEU A 254 0.52 -1.72 -11.21
CA LEU A 254 -0.17 -0.79 -10.33
C LEU A 254 -1.55 -1.31 -9.90
N SER A 255 -2.30 -1.96 -10.78
CA SER A 255 -3.59 -2.55 -10.44
C SER A 255 -3.45 -3.72 -9.46
N ILE A 256 -2.40 -4.54 -9.60
CA ILE A 256 -2.06 -5.62 -8.65
C ILE A 256 -1.70 -5.03 -7.28
N LEU A 257 -0.79 -4.04 -7.25
CA LEU A 257 -0.37 -3.39 -6.00
C LEU A 257 -1.54 -2.65 -5.32
N TRP A 258 -2.44 -2.04 -6.10
CA TRP A 258 -3.65 -1.42 -5.58
C TRP A 258 -4.59 -2.43 -4.93
N ALA A 259 -4.82 -3.58 -5.58
CA ALA A 259 -5.72 -4.61 -5.07
C ALA A 259 -5.18 -5.26 -3.78
N ILE A 260 -3.89 -5.61 -3.75
CA ILE A 260 -3.25 -6.17 -2.55
C ILE A 260 -3.12 -5.13 -1.43
N GLY A 261 -3.05 -3.84 -1.77
CA GLY A 261 -2.99 -2.77 -0.80
C GLY A 261 -4.27 -2.62 0.04
N GLN A 262 -5.42 -3.11 -0.43
CA GLN A 262 -6.72 -2.84 0.20
C GLN A 262 -6.81 -3.30 1.67
N GLY A 263 -6.13 -4.39 2.02
CA GLY A 263 -6.05 -4.86 3.42
C GLY A 263 -5.44 -3.83 4.37
N GLY A 264 -4.50 -3.02 3.90
CA GLY A 264 -3.84 -1.99 4.71
C GLY A 264 -4.75 -0.85 5.15
N HIS A 265 -5.85 -0.61 4.44
CA HIS A 265 -6.84 0.40 4.85
C HIS A 265 -7.71 -0.07 6.02
N GLN A 266 -7.64 -1.35 6.37
CA GLN A 266 -8.44 -1.96 7.43
C GLN A 266 -7.59 -2.61 8.53
N SER A 267 -6.35 -3.00 8.24
CA SER A 267 -5.37 -3.45 9.23
C SER A 267 -4.02 -2.77 8.99
N LEU A 268 -3.56 -2.00 9.98
CA LEU A 268 -2.26 -1.35 9.93
C LEU A 268 -1.12 -2.36 9.73
N THR A 269 -1.15 -3.50 10.44
CA THR A 269 -0.15 -4.56 10.34
C THR A 269 -0.05 -5.10 8.92
N GLU A 270 -1.18 -5.44 8.31
CA GLU A 270 -1.18 -6.00 6.94
C GLU A 270 -0.74 -4.95 5.92
N GLY A 271 -1.10 -3.68 6.12
CA GLY A 271 -0.65 -2.59 5.27
C GLY A 271 0.86 -2.38 5.31
N VAL A 272 1.47 -2.40 6.50
CA VAL A 272 2.93 -2.29 6.65
C VAL A 272 3.64 -3.49 6.02
N LYS A 273 3.14 -4.71 6.23
CA LYS A 273 3.70 -5.93 5.60
C LYS A 273 3.65 -5.87 4.08
N VAL A 274 2.50 -5.53 3.50
CA VAL A 274 2.33 -5.37 2.05
C VAL A 274 3.26 -4.29 1.51
N TRP A 275 3.35 -3.15 2.20
CA TRP A 275 4.26 -2.08 1.79
C TRP A 275 5.71 -2.57 1.75
N GLN A 276 6.20 -3.16 2.84
CA GLN A 276 7.59 -3.61 2.96
C GLN A 276 7.96 -4.70 1.94
N ASN A 277 7.09 -5.68 1.72
CA ASN A 277 7.42 -6.86 0.93
C ASN A 277 7.08 -6.72 -0.56
N LEU A 278 6.07 -5.91 -0.91
CA LEU A 278 5.60 -5.79 -2.30
C LEU A 278 5.77 -4.40 -2.89
N MET A 279 5.66 -3.33 -2.11
CA MET A 279 5.69 -1.97 -2.63
C MET A 279 7.07 -1.31 -2.54
N LEU A 280 7.80 -1.53 -1.45
CA LEU A 280 9.14 -0.97 -1.22
C LEU A 280 10.14 -1.30 -2.34
N PRO A 281 10.19 -2.53 -2.90
CA PRO A 281 11.05 -2.83 -4.06
C PRO A 281 10.75 -1.99 -5.31
N ASN A 282 9.58 -1.36 -5.37
CA ASN A 282 9.13 -0.51 -6.47
C ASN A 282 9.27 0.99 -6.18
N LEU A 283 9.70 1.37 -4.98
CA LEU A 283 9.68 2.75 -4.49
C LEU A 283 10.45 3.69 -5.43
N GLU A 284 11.64 3.30 -5.88
CA GLU A 284 12.51 4.14 -6.72
C GLU A 284 12.10 4.18 -8.20
N LEU A 285 11.17 3.33 -8.61
CA LEU A 285 10.71 3.30 -9.99
C LEU A 285 9.70 4.44 -10.24
N LYS A 286 10.02 5.35 -11.15
CA LYS A 286 9.24 6.59 -11.43
C LYS A 286 7.73 6.35 -11.65
N ASN A 287 7.35 5.23 -12.26
CA ASN A 287 5.94 4.92 -12.54
C ASN A 287 5.16 4.47 -11.29
N PHE A 288 5.84 4.17 -10.19
CA PHE A 288 5.27 3.57 -8.98
C PHE A 288 5.46 4.45 -7.75
N SER A 289 6.55 5.23 -7.69
CA SER A 289 6.96 6.01 -6.51
C SER A 289 5.82 6.78 -5.85
N LYS A 290 5.05 7.55 -6.62
CA LYS A 290 3.89 8.31 -6.12
C LYS A 290 2.87 7.40 -5.42
N PHE A 291 2.48 6.30 -6.05
CA PHE A 291 1.50 5.36 -5.48
C PHE A 291 2.03 4.70 -4.21
N VAL A 292 3.29 4.24 -4.21
CA VAL A 292 3.92 3.56 -3.06
C VAL A 292 4.01 4.48 -1.84
N VAL A 293 4.37 5.76 -2.06
CA VAL A 293 4.46 6.77 -0.99
C VAL A 293 3.07 7.14 -0.47
N GLU A 294 2.12 7.44 -1.36
CA GLU A 294 0.75 7.76 -0.97
C GLU A 294 0.08 6.61 -0.22
N TYR A 295 0.38 5.36 -0.59
CA TYR A 295 -0.19 4.18 0.06
C TYR A 295 0.16 4.13 1.54
N ILE A 296 1.46 4.16 1.89
CA ILE A 296 1.89 4.04 3.28
C ILE A 296 1.44 5.23 4.11
N GLU A 297 1.45 6.43 3.53
CA GLU A 297 0.93 7.63 4.19
C GLU A 297 -0.57 7.48 4.49
N ARG A 298 -1.37 6.98 3.56
CA ARG A 298 -2.81 6.75 3.80
C ARG A 298 -3.06 5.66 4.84
N VAL A 299 -2.32 4.56 4.81
CA VAL A 299 -2.44 3.46 5.80
C VAL A 299 -2.17 3.98 7.21
N LEU A 300 -1.09 4.72 7.39
CA LEU A 300 -0.70 5.28 8.69
C LEU A 300 -1.67 6.35 9.18
N ASN A 301 -2.12 7.24 8.30
CA ASN A 301 -3.11 8.27 8.66
C ASN A 301 -4.48 7.66 9.00
N ALA A 302 -4.94 6.66 8.26
CA ALA A 302 -6.21 5.99 8.55
C ALA A 302 -6.21 5.37 9.96
N ALA A 303 -5.08 4.79 10.37
CA ALA A 303 -4.93 4.24 11.70
C ALA A 303 -5.09 5.33 12.80
N ILE A 304 -4.70 6.58 12.52
CA ILE A 304 -4.83 7.76 13.40
C ILE A 304 -6.25 8.29 13.45
N THR A 305 -6.82 8.62 12.29
CA THR A 305 -8.12 9.26 12.22
C THR A 305 -9.24 8.36 12.75
N LEU A 306 -9.13 7.05 12.58
CA LEU A 306 -10.18 6.11 12.99
C LEU A 306 -10.12 5.77 14.48
N ASN A 307 -9.18 6.34 15.25
CA ASN A 307 -8.95 6.13 16.69
C ASN A 307 -9.14 4.66 17.09
N ARG A 308 -8.65 3.75 16.24
CA ARG A 308 -8.78 2.31 16.42
C ARG A 308 -7.82 1.91 17.52
N LYS A 309 -8.28 2.03 18.77
CA LYS A 309 -7.53 1.67 19.98
C LYS A 309 -7.00 0.22 19.95
N SER A 310 -7.48 -0.61 19.02
CA SER A 310 -7.10 -2.01 18.80
C SER A 310 -6.12 -2.25 17.65
N ASP A 311 -5.76 -1.25 16.83
CA ASP A 311 -4.84 -1.44 15.69
C ASP A 311 -3.38 -1.43 16.18
N THR A 312 -3.07 -2.40 17.03
CA THR A 312 -1.72 -2.73 17.45
C THR A 312 -0.89 -3.14 16.23
N LEU A 313 0.30 -2.57 16.10
CA LEU A 313 1.22 -2.94 15.04
C LEU A 313 1.96 -4.22 15.44
N LEU A 314 1.58 -5.35 14.82
CA LEU A 314 2.11 -6.69 15.11
C LEU A 314 3.24 -7.05 14.13
N ILE A 315 4.33 -6.29 14.19
CA ILE A 315 5.59 -6.61 13.51
C ILE A 315 6.70 -6.74 14.55
N ASN A 316 7.72 -7.52 14.27
CA ASN A 316 8.84 -7.64 15.20
C ASN A 316 9.78 -6.42 15.09
N GLN A 317 10.71 -6.30 16.05
CA GLN A 317 11.62 -5.15 16.11
C GLN A 317 12.51 -5.00 14.87
N GLN A 318 12.97 -6.11 14.29
CA GLN A 318 13.83 -6.07 13.10
C GLN A 318 13.05 -5.60 11.88
N GLU A 319 11.83 -6.12 11.69
CA GLU A 319 10.90 -5.69 10.63
C GLU A 319 10.56 -4.19 10.77
N PHE A 320 10.29 -3.75 12.00
CA PHE A 320 10.03 -2.35 12.30
C PHE A 320 11.19 -1.44 11.89
N PHE A 321 12.42 -1.71 12.35
CA PHE A 321 13.56 -0.84 12.05
C PHE A 321 13.92 -0.88 10.56
N ALA A 322 13.82 -2.02 9.89
CA ALA A 322 14.01 -2.12 8.45
C ALA A 322 13.01 -1.21 7.69
N CYS A 323 11.74 -1.22 8.10
CA CYS A 323 10.71 -0.36 7.53
C CYS A 323 10.96 1.13 7.85
N PHE A 324 11.25 1.44 9.12
CA PHE A 324 11.54 2.80 9.59
C PHE A 324 12.71 3.45 8.85
N TYR A 325 13.85 2.74 8.72
CA TYR A 325 15.00 3.26 7.99
C TYR A 325 14.73 3.41 6.49
N SER A 326 13.92 2.52 5.90
CA SER A 326 13.51 2.67 4.51
C SER A 326 12.66 3.93 4.30
N LEU A 327 11.77 4.27 5.24
CA LEU A 327 10.99 5.51 5.19
C LEU A 327 11.85 6.77 5.44
N ASN A 328 12.88 6.67 6.28
CA ASN A 328 13.78 7.79 6.58
C ASN A 328 14.94 7.95 5.57
N ALA A 329 15.15 6.97 4.68
CA ALA A 329 16.19 7.02 3.66
C ALA A 329 16.03 8.24 2.74
N THR A 330 17.17 8.73 2.23
CA THR A 330 17.19 9.83 1.27
C THR A 330 17.24 9.27 -0.14
N TYR A 331 16.20 9.55 -0.94
CA TYR A 331 16.09 9.11 -2.32
C TYR A 331 16.40 10.30 -3.25
N ASN A 332 17.61 10.34 -3.81
CA ASN A 332 18.13 11.50 -4.55
C ASN A 332 17.25 11.92 -5.75
N ASN A 333 16.52 10.99 -6.34
CA ASN A 333 15.69 11.23 -7.52
C ASN A 333 14.22 11.57 -7.18
N PHE A 334 13.90 11.76 -5.89
CA PHE A 334 12.53 12.03 -5.46
C PHE A 334 12.19 13.52 -5.53
N PRO A 335 10.96 13.86 -5.95
CA PRO A 335 10.37 15.16 -5.64
C PRO A 335 10.40 15.41 -4.13
N LYS A 336 10.63 16.67 -3.74
CA LYS A 336 10.73 17.06 -2.32
C LYS A 336 9.46 16.68 -1.54
N GLU A 337 8.30 16.79 -2.17
CA GLU A 337 7.00 16.46 -1.58
C GLU A 337 6.91 14.97 -1.21
N LEU A 338 7.37 14.07 -2.08
CA LEU A 338 7.37 12.63 -1.81
C LEU A 338 8.37 12.27 -0.70
N GLN A 339 9.55 12.89 -0.72
CA GLN A 339 10.55 12.70 0.34
C GLN A 339 10.02 13.18 1.71
N SER A 340 9.32 14.31 1.74
CA SER A 340 8.68 14.82 2.96
C SER A 340 7.54 13.92 3.44
N SER A 341 6.72 13.37 2.52
CA SER A 341 5.67 12.41 2.86
C SER A 341 6.24 11.13 3.47
N LEU A 342 7.33 10.57 2.91
CA LEU A 342 8.01 9.41 3.49
C LEU A 342 8.52 9.68 4.91
N LYS A 343 9.17 10.82 5.15
CA LYS A 343 9.65 11.21 6.49
C LYS A 343 8.49 11.38 7.48
N ARG A 344 7.36 11.94 7.04
CA ARG A 344 6.15 12.01 7.86
C ARG A 344 5.65 10.61 8.20
N SER A 345 5.57 9.71 7.23
CA SER A 345 5.20 8.31 7.45
C SER A 345 6.15 7.59 8.42
N ALA A 346 7.46 7.87 8.38
CA ALA A 346 8.41 7.32 9.34
C ALA A 346 8.07 7.72 10.78
N ASN A 347 7.75 9.00 11.01
CA ASN A 347 7.32 9.50 12.31
C ASN A 347 6.00 8.84 12.77
N LEU A 348 5.00 8.76 11.88
CA LEU A 348 3.74 8.10 12.21
C LEU A 348 3.95 6.62 12.56
N LEU A 349 4.75 5.90 11.78
CA LEU A 349 5.05 4.49 12.03
C LEU A 349 5.73 4.30 13.40
N LEU A 350 6.71 5.14 13.72
CA LEU A 350 7.42 5.12 14.98
C LEU A 350 6.48 5.32 16.17
N GLN A 351 5.62 6.35 16.11
CA GLN A 351 4.65 6.61 17.18
C GLN A 351 3.65 5.46 17.34
N ARG A 352 3.24 4.81 16.24
CA ARG A 352 2.37 3.61 16.30
C ARG A 352 3.03 2.40 16.90
N TYR A 353 4.31 2.19 16.59
CA TYR A 353 5.05 1.08 17.15
C TYR A 353 5.30 1.30 18.65
N ILE A 354 5.64 2.52 19.08
CA ILE A 354 5.80 2.86 20.51
C ILE A 354 4.46 2.72 21.27
N ALA A 355 3.34 3.10 20.66
CA ALA A 355 2.02 2.94 21.29
C ALA A 355 1.57 1.46 21.41
N SER A 356 2.24 0.53 20.70
CA SER A 356 1.96 -0.90 20.78
C SER A 356 2.61 -1.51 22.04
N PRO A 357 2.16 -2.69 22.52
CA PRO A 357 2.71 -3.32 23.72
C PRO A 357 4.06 -3.99 23.43
N VAL A 358 5.08 -3.17 23.18
CA VAL A 358 6.45 -3.57 22.83
C VAL A 358 7.42 -3.24 23.96
N LYS A 359 8.61 -3.86 23.96
CA LYS A 359 9.67 -3.52 24.91
C LYS A 359 10.36 -2.21 24.51
N HIS A 360 9.95 -1.09 25.12
CA HIS A 360 10.44 0.24 24.76
C HIS A 360 11.94 0.44 24.99
N ALA A 361 12.54 -0.21 25.99
CA ALA A 361 13.96 -0.03 26.32
C ALA A 361 14.91 -0.32 25.13
N ASN A 362 14.66 -1.39 24.38
CA ASN A 362 15.48 -1.72 23.21
C ASN A 362 15.25 -0.75 22.04
N ILE A 363 14.03 -0.25 21.90
CA ILE A 363 13.67 0.73 20.86
C ILE A 363 14.38 2.05 21.17
N PHE A 364 14.23 2.55 22.40
CA PHE A 364 14.90 3.73 22.92
C PHE A 364 16.41 3.65 22.69
N LEU A 365 17.05 2.55 23.11
CA LEU A 365 18.50 2.42 22.98
C LEU A 365 18.96 2.38 21.51
N THR A 366 18.16 1.82 20.61
CA THR A 366 18.46 1.80 19.18
C THR A 366 18.37 3.22 18.60
N LEU A 367 17.26 3.92 18.86
CA LEU A 367 17.06 5.31 18.41
C LEU A 367 18.12 6.25 18.97
N LEU A 368 18.47 6.10 20.25
CA LEU A 368 19.53 6.87 20.89
C LEU A 368 20.84 6.68 20.14
N ARG A 369 21.24 5.45 19.83
CA ARG A 369 22.50 5.16 19.14
C ARG A 369 22.59 5.78 17.75
N ASP A 370 21.46 6.00 17.10
CA ASP A 370 21.42 6.62 15.78
C ASP A 370 21.61 8.13 15.85
N LEU A 371 21.47 8.76 17.03
CA LEU A 371 21.65 10.19 17.18
C LEU A 371 23.09 10.62 16.88
N ASN A 372 23.26 11.50 15.89
CA ASN A 372 24.55 12.03 15.46
C ASN A 372 24.44 13.50 15.01
N SER A 373 25.55 14.22 15.07
CA SER A 373 25.58 15.67 14.78
C SER A 373 25.28 16.06 13.33
N ASN A 374 25.24 15.10 12.39
CA ASN A 374 25.22 15.38 10.96
C ASN A 374 23.81 15.38 10.35
N GLN A 375 22.76 15.09 11.11
CA GLN A 375 21.40 14.93 10.57
C GLN A 375 20.33 15.65 11.41
N LYS A 376 19.32 16.21 10.72
CA LYS A 376 18.08 16.70 11.37
C LYS A 376 17.24 15.51 11.83
N GLN A 377 17.59 14.92 12.97
CA GLN A 377 17.03 13.68 13.53
C GLN A 377 15.83 13.92 14.44
N ARG A 378 14.93 14.80 13.98
CA ARG A 378 13.75 15.16 14.76
C ARG A 378 12.89 13.93 15.09
N THR A 379 12.76 13.01 14.14
CA THR A 379 11.94 11.81 14.31
C THR A 379 12.50 10.88 15.38
N GLU A 380 13.81 10.65 15.39
CA GLU A 380 14.50 9.80 16.35
C GLU A 380 14.45 10.41 17.75
N VAL A 381 14.68 11.72 17.88
CA VAL A 381 14.52 12.47 19.14
C VAL A 381 13.09 12.36 19.66
N ASP A 382 12.09 12.65 18.83
CA ASP A 382 10.66 12.53 19.19
C ASP A 382 10.35 11.09 19.65
N GLY A 383 10.95 10.09 19.00
CA GLY A 383 10.82 8.67 19.39
C GLY A 383 11.45 8.36 20.73
N CYS A 384 12.66 8.86 21.00
CA CYS A 384 13.32 8.73 22.29
C CYS A 384 12.44 9.33 23.41
N VAL A 385 11.93 10.55 23.22
CA VAL A 385 11.03 11.21 24.18
C VAL A 385 9.75 10.40 24.38
N SER A 386 9.12 9.90 23.31
CA SER A 386 7.94 9.05 23.41
C SER A 386 8.21 7.74 24.17
N CYS A 387 9.39 7.13 24.03
CA CYS A 387 9.76 5.96 24.82
C CYS A 387 9.95 6.29 26.31
N LEU A 388 10.51 7.46 26.64
CA LEU A 388 10.69 7.90 28.03
C LEU A 388 9.39 8.33 28.72
N LEU A 389 8.32 8.52 27.95
CA LEU A 389 6.96 8.80 28.43
C LEU A 389 6.03 7.57 28.39
N SER A 390 6.49 6.45 27.84
CA SER A 390 5.67 5.25 27.72
C SER A 390 5.54 4.51 29.05
N SER A 391 4.68 3.50 29.10
CA SER A 391 4.58 2.60 30.25
C SER A 391 5.89 1.87 30.59
N GLY A 392 6.86 1.82 29.67
CA GLY A 392 8.19 1.24 29.85
C GLY A 392 9.29 2.26 30.20
N ALA A 393 8.93 3.48 30.63
CA ALA A 393 9.87 4.57 30.90
C ALA A 393 11.01 4.19 31.85
N ASP A 394 10.71 3.51 32.96
CA ASP A 394 11.72 3.15 33.97
C ASP A 394 12.82 2.25 33.40
N ASP A 395 12.45 1.30 32.53
CA ASP A 395 13.43 0.44 31.87
C ASP A 395 14.24 1.21 30.81
N CYS A 396 13.61 2.19 30.14
CA CYS A 396 14.32 3.09 29.23
C CYS A 396 15.39 3.91 29.96
N PHE A 397 15.07 4.49 31.12
CA PHE A 397 16.04 5.23 31.94
C PHE A 397 17.17 4.34 32.45
N LYS A 398 16.86 3.11 32.90
CA LYS A 398 17.88 2.14 33.32
C LYS A 398 18.85 1.82 32.18
N VAL A 399 18.36 1.48 30.99
CA VAL A 399 19.25 1.16 29.85
C VAL A 399 20.02 2.38 29.36
N TRP A 400 19.43 3.59 29.44
CA TRP A 400 20.15 4.82 29.14
C TRP A 400 21.33 5.00 30.10
N ARG A 401 21.09 4.91 31.41
CA ARG A 401 22.14 5.02 32.45
C ARG A 401 23.25 3.99 32.24
N MET A 402 22.91 2.74 31.97
CA MET A 402 23.89 1.67 31.74
C MET A 402 24.78 1.90 30.50
N ASN A 403 24.25 2.58 29.47
CA ASN A 403 24.96 2.83 28.23
C ASN A 403 25.56 4.24 28.14
N TYR A 404 25.32 5.10 29.12
CA TYR A 404 25.66 6.52 29.08
C TYR A 404 27.14 6.79 28.73
N LYS A 405 28.07 6.12 29.41
CA LYS A 405 29.53 6.25 29.16
C LYS A 405 29.92 5.96 27.71
N LYS A 406 29.22 5.04 27.04
CA LYS A 406 29.48 4.65 25.65
C LYS A 406 28.73 5.51 24.63
N GLN A 407 27.74 6.29 25.06
CA GLN A 407 26.79 7.01 24.21
C GLN A 407 26.74 8.50 24.59
N GLN A 408 27.90 9.11 24.86
CA GLN A 408 27.97 10.48 25.37
C GLN A 408 27.44 11.51 24.36
N LEU A 409 27.90 11.46 23.11
CA LEU A 409 27.43 12.37 22.06
C LEU A 409 25.91 12.23 21.82
N PRO A 410 25.37 11.02 21.61
CA PRO A 410 23.91 10.83 21.56
C PRO A 410 23.14 11.36 22.77
N SER A 411 23.67 11.14 23.97
CA SER A 411 23.03 11.61 25.20
C SER A 411 23.03 13.13 25.29
N LEU A 412 24.14 13.77 24.87
CA LEU A 412 24.24 15.23 24.79
C LEU A 412 23.19 15.79 23.83
N LEU A 413 23.11 15.24 22.62
CA LEU A 413 22.14 15.67 21.61
C LEU A 413 20.70 15.51 22.07
N LEU A 414 20.37 14.39 22.73
CA LEU A 414 19.02 14.17 23.26
C LEU A 414 18.68 15.16 24.39
N LEU A 415 19.61 15.38 25.34
CA LEU A 415 19.39 16.32 26.43
C LEU A 415 19.24 17.75 25.93
N GLN A 416 20.09 18.18 24.99
CA GLN A 416 19.96 19.48 24.32
C GLN A 416 18.62 19.61 23.61
N ALA A 417 18.20 18.59 22.87
CA ALA A 417 16.93 18.65 22.16
C ALA A 417 15.71 18.69 23.10
N ILE A 418 15.79 18.06 24.28
CA ILE A 418 14.75 18.17 25.32
C ILE A 418 14.70 19.58 25.90
N ASP A 419 15.86 20.21 26.12
CA ASP A 419 15.99 21.56 26.68
C ASP A 419 15.55 22.65 25.68
N ASP A 420 15.97 22.52 24.43
CA ASP A 420 15.70 23.48 23.35
C ASP A 420 14.24 23.44 22.86
N ASN A 421 13.61 22.27 22.90
CA ASN A 421 12.28 22.05 22.33
C ASN A 421 11.26 21.79 23.43
N TRP A 422 10.68 22.84 24.02
CA TRP A 422 9.68 22.75 25.09
C TRP A 422 8.25 22.50 24.59
N THR A 423 8.06 21.44 23.81
CA THR A 423 6.74 20.92 23.43
C THR A 423 5.99 20.31 24.62
N GLU A 424 4.70 19.99 24.45
CA GLU A 424 3.89 19.33 25.48
C GLU A 424 4.55 18.05 26.01
N SER A 425 5.07 17.19 25.13
CA SER A 425 5.71 15.92 25.51
C SER A 425 7.02 16.12 26.28
N THR A 426 7.92 16.99 25.81
CA THR A 426 9.18 17.28 26.51
C THR A 426 8.95 18.01 27.83
N LYS A 427 7.92 18.85 27.91
CA LYS A 427 7.47 19.44 29.17
C LYS A 427 6.97 18.37 30.15
N THR A 428 6.11 17.44 29.71
CA THR A 428 5.65 16.33 30.54
C THR A 428 6.80 15.46 31.02
N LEU A 429 7.80 15.23 30.16
CA LEU A 429 9.01 14.50 30.53
C LEU A 429 9.82 15.28 31.57
N ALA A 430 9.98 16.60 31.37
CA ALA A 430 10.68 17.48 32.28
C ALA A 430 10.01 17.57 33.65
N GLU A 431 8.70 17.37 33.76
CA GLU A 431 7.96 17.32 35.03
C GLU A 431 7.97 15.93 35.69
N SER A 432 8.54 14.91 35.04
CA SER A 432 8.54 13.53 35.53
C SER A 432 9.59 13.28 36.62
N GLN A 433 9.16 12.70 37.74
CA GLN A 433 10.04 12.30 38.83
C GLN A 433 11.14 11.32 38.39
N SER A 434 10.81 10.37 37.49
CA SER A 434 11.79 9.42 36.96
C SER A 434 12.88 10.13 36.15
N TYR A 435 12.52 11.19 35.42
CA TYR A 435 13.49 12.00 34.67
C TYR A 435 14.40 12.80 35.60
N HIS A 436 13.86 13.40 36.67
CA HIS A 436 14.68 14.10 37.67
C HIS A 436 15.67 13.16 38.38
N ALA A 437 15.20 11.98 38.80
CA ALA A 437 16.06 10.97 39.42
C ALA A 437 17.17 10.53 38.46
N PHE A 438 16.83 10.33 37.18
CA PHE A 438 17.79 10.08 36.13
C PHE A 438 18.81 11.23 36.05
N LEU A 439 18.41 12.48 35.85
CA LEU A 439 19.33 13.62 35.74
C LEU A 439 20.32 13.72 36.92
N TYR A 440 19.85 13.48 38.14
CA TYR A 440 20.70 13.45 39.34
C TYR A 440 21.74 12.32 39.28
N ASP A 441 21.33 11.11 38.89
CA ASP A 441 22.24 9.98 38.72
C ASP A 441 23.35 10.27 37.70
N ILE A 442 23.01 10.93 36.59
CA ILE A 442 23.99 11.18 35.52
C ILE A 442 24.89 12.36 35.86
N HIS A 443 24.40 13.32 36.63
CA HIS A 443 25.22 14.36 37.20
C HIS A 443 26.34 13.75 38.07
N ASN A 444 25.99 12.86 38.99
CA ASN A 444 26.98 12.16 39.83
C ASN A 444 27.95 11.33 38.98
N LEU A 445 27.44 10.64 37.95
CA LEU A 445 28.27 9.86 37.03
C LEU A 445 29.29 10.75 36.28
N ASN A 446 28.88 11.96 35.86
CA ASN A 446 29.78 12.92 35.21
C ASN A 446 30.86 13.45 36.15
N VAL A 447 30.52 13.69 37.43
CA VAL A 447 31.51 14.07 38.45
C VAL A 447 32.55 12.96 38.63
N GLU A 448 32.12 11.70 38.73
CA GLU A 448 33.03 10.55 38.82
C GLU A 448 33.92 10.40 37.58
N LEU A 449 33.35 10.58 36.39
CA LEU A 449 34.07 10.47 35.12
C LEU A 449 35.12 11.57 34.95
N GLN A 450 34.80 12.79 35.36
CA GLN A 450 35.72 13.93 35.33
C GLN A 450 36.88 13.75 36.33
N ALA A 451 36.61 13.13 37.49
CA ALA A 451 37.65 12.75 38.45
C ALA A 451 38.52 11.58 37.96
N SER A 452 38.08 10.86 36.92
CA SER A 452 38.84 9.74 36.37
C SER A 452 40.01 10.23 35.49
N LYS A 453 41.09 9.45 35.44
CA LYS A 453 42.27 9.78 34.61
C LYS A 453 42.02 9.72 33.10
N ARG A 454 40.86 9.23 32.65
CA ARG A 454 40.51 9.15 31.22
C ARG A 454 39.80 10.44 30.83
N LYS A 455 40.39 11.18 29.90
CA LYS A 455 39.69 12.31 29.25
C LYS A 455 38.61 11.76 28.34
N GLU A 456 37.35 11.94 28.70
CA GLU A 456 36.24 11.70 27.79
C GLU A 456 35.83 13.01 27.11
N THR A 457 35.48 12.93 25.83
CA THR A 457 35.43 14.09 24.92
C THR A 457 34.29 15.07 25.19
N TYR A 458 33.16 14.60 25.73
CA TYR A 458 31.91 15.39 25.79
C TYR A 458 31.43 15.68 27.23
N ILE A 459 32.23 15.38 28.26
CA ILE A 459 31.81 15.53 29.67
C ILE A 459 31.49 16.99 30.01
N ASP A 460 32.32 17.93 29.56
CA ASP A 460 32.15 19.36 29.91
C ASP A 460 30.85 19.92 29.33
N ASP A 461 30.54 19.59 28.07
CA ASP A 461 29.28 19.97 27.41
C ASP A 461 28.07 19.32 28.08
N LEU A 462 28.19 18.04 28.44
CA LEU A 462 27.15 17.32 29.18
C LEU A 462 26.87 17.95 30.53
N GLN A 463 27.89 18.37 31.28
CA GLN A 463 27.71 19.07 32.54
C GLN A 463 27.04 20.44 32.36
N ALA A 464 27.39 21.18 31.31
CA ALA A 464 26.78 22.47 31.01
C ALA A 464 25.27 22.33 30.74
N VAL A 465 24.89 21.37 29.89
CA VAL A 465 23.48 21.08 29.58
C VAL A 465 22.73 20.59 30.82
N LEU A 466 23.31 19.68 31.60
CA LEU A 466 22.67 19.19 32.84
C LEU A 466 22.42 20.32 33.86
N LYS A 467 23.36 21.26 34.01
CA LYS A 467 23.16 22.41 34.91
C LYS A 467 22.00 23.29 34.44
N ALA A 468 21.89 23.53 33.14
CA ALA A 468 20.77 24.28 32.54
C ALA A 468 19.43 23.54 32.76
N SER A 469 19.38 22.25 32.41
CA SER A 469 18.15 21.45 32.52
C SER A 469 17.70 21.23 33.97
N ILE A 470 18.62 21.03 34.93
CA ILE A 470 18.29 20.94 36.36
C ILE A 470 17.73 22.27 36.87
N HIS A 471 18.30 23.39 36.43
CA HIS A 471 17.81 24.72 36.82
C HIS A 471 16.40 24.96 36.26
N ILE A 472 16.16 24.67 34.99
CA ILE A 472 14.84 24.82 34.35
C ILE A 472 13.78 23.92 35.03
N THR A 473 14.13 22.66 35.32
CA THR A 473 13.24 21.74 36.02
C THR A 473 12.96 22.17 37.46
N PHE A 474 13.96 22.69 38.18
CA PHE A 474 13.76 23.24 39.53
C PHE A 474 12.80 24.44 39.52
N PHE A 475 12.93 25.36 38.57
CA PHE A 475 12.00 26.48 38.41
C PHE A 475 10.59 26.02 38.01
N THR A 476 10.48 24.98 37.19
CA THR A 476 9.19 24.40 36.79
C THR A 476 8.48 23.74 37.96
N LEU A 477 9.20 22.96 38.78
CA LEU A 477 8.68 22.37 40.02
C LEU A 477 8.29 23.43 41.04
N LEU A 478 9.09 24.50 41.19
CA LEU A 478 8.76 25.64 42.06
C LEU A 478 7.47 26.34 41.59
N TYR A 479 7.32 26.54 40.28
CA TYR A 479 6.14 27.15 39.68
C TYR A 479 4.88 26.28 39.82
N VAL A 480 5.00 24.97 39.65
CA VAL A 480 3.91 24.01 39.86
C VAL A 480 3.54 23.92 41.34
N ALA A 481 4.52 23.89 42.25
CA ALA A 481 4.30 23.89 43.69
C ALA A 481 3.63 25.17 44.20
N LEU A 482 3.98 26.33 43.63
CA LEU A 482 3.36 27.63 43.94
C LEU A 482 1.93 27.78 43.38
N ARG A 483 1.51 26.92 42.45
CA ARG A 483 0.17 26.91 41.86
C ARG A 483 -0.73 25.78 42.35
N ALA A 484 -0.22 24.88 43.19
CA ALA A 484 -1.03 23.87 43.85
C ALA A 484 -1.98 24.57 44.85
N PRO A 485 -3.31 24.36 44.75
CA PRO A 485 -4.23 24.93 45.72
C PRO A 485 -3.90 24.36 47.11
N PRO A 486 -3.93 25.18 48.18
CA PRO A 486 -3.57 24.72 49.51
C PRO A 486 -4.53 23.60 49.94
N LEU A 487 -3.96 22.45 50.30
CA LEU A 487 -4.67 21.38 51.00
C LEU A 487 -5.25 21.96 52.30
N THR A 488 -6.56 22.20 52.31
CA THR A 488 -7.29 22.51 53.54
C THR A 488 -7.27 21.27 54.43
N LEU A 489 -6.34 21.26 55.38
CA LEU A 489 -6.38 20.46 56.59
C LEU A 489 -7.70 20.76 57.33
N ARG A 490 -8.67 19.83 57.25
CA ARG A 490 -9.90 19.89 58.04
C ARG A 490 -9.71 19.03 59.29
N THR A 491 -9.21 19.63 60.35
CA THR A 491 -9.32 19.11 61.72
C THR A 491 -10.51 19.81 62.40
N GLY A 492 -11.35 19.06 63.12
CA GLY A 492 -12.37 19.65 63.99
C GLY A 492 -13.61 18.80 64.20
N HIS A 493 -13.67 18.14 65.36
CA HIS A 493 -14.82 17.45 65.95
C HIS A 493 -16.07 18.36 66.15
N THR A 494 -17.24 17.79 65.82
CA THR A 494 -18.62 17.82 66.42
C THR A 494 -18.93 18.72 67.64
N PRO A 495 -20.20 19.16 67.92
CA PRO A 495 -21.42 18.32 67.84
C PRO A 495 -22.82 18.97 67.56
N SER A 496 -23.80 18.09 67.30
CA SER A 496 -25.26 18.17 67.58
C SER A 496 -26.14 19.31 67.01
N SER A 497 -27.13 18.96 66.17
CA SER A 497 -28.58 18.96 66.52
C SER A 497 -29.52 18.82 65.30
N CYS A 498 -30.43 17.84 65.44
CA CYS A 498 -31.82 17.65 64.99
C CYS A 498 -32.53 18.54 63.93
N LEU A 499 -33.46 17.83 63.24
CA LEU A 499 -34.72 18.25 62.57
C LEU A 499 -34.57 18.86 61.16
N CYS A 500 -35.45 18.69 60.19
CA CYS A 500 -36.53 17.77 59.80
C CYS A 500 -37.05 18.33 58.45
N GLU A 501 -37.78 17.52 57.66
CA GLU A 501 -38.66 17.93 56.54
C GLU A 501 -37.99 18.47 55.25
N ARG A 502 -38.49 18.29 54.02
CA ARG A 502 -39.52 17.44 53.34
C ARG A 502 -39.39 17.79 51.84
N ASN A 503 -39.67 16.82 50.96
CA ASN A 503 -40.26 16.94 49.60
C ASN A 503 -39.55 17.89 48.59
N LEU A 504 -39.12 17.44 47.41
CA LEU A 504 -39.90 16.82 46.33
C LEU A 504 -38.97 16.08 45.36
#